data_AF-A0A376UCM9-F1
#
_entry.id   AF-A0A376UCM9-F1
#
_cell.length_a   1.000
_cell.length_b   1.000
_cell.length_c   1.000
_cell.angle_alpha   90.00
_cell.angle_beta   90.00
_cell.angle_gamma   90.00
#
_symmetry.space_group_name_H-M   'P 1'
#
loop_
_entity.id
_entity.type
_entity.pdbx_description
1 polymer ?
#
loop_
_entity_poly.entity_id
_entity_poly.type
_entity_poly.pdbx_seq_one_letter_code
_entity_poly.pdbx_strand_id
1 'polypeptide(L)'
;MFEYLPELMKGLHTSLTLTVASLIVALILALIFTIILTLKTPVLVWLVRGYITLFTGTPLLVQIFLIYYGPGQFPTLQEYPALWHLLSEPWLCALIALSLNSAAYTTQLFYGAIRAIPEGQWQSCSALGMSKKIRWRSCCRMPLNARSLLIPTKWCWCSKVPLWLTPLR
;
A
#
# COMPACT_ATOMS: atom_id res chain seq x y z
N MET A 1 -7.36 -39.00 10.13
CA MET A 1 -7.72 -37.56 10.15
C MET A 1 -6.81 -36.75 11.09
N PHE A 2 -6.54 -37.22 12.32
CA PHE A 2 -5.61 -36.55 13.25
C PHE A 2 -4.12 -36.60 12.86
N GLU A 3 -3.72 -37.45 11.92
CA GLU A 3 -2.32 -37.58 11.46
C GLU A 3 -1.84 -36.41 10.58
N TYR A 4 -2.75 -35.62 10.00
CA TYR A 4 -2.40 -34.46 9.16
C TYR A 4 -2.24 -33.16 9.96
N LEU A 5 -2.61 -33.13 11.25
CA LEU A 5 -2.42 -31.97 12.13
C LEU A 5 -0.98 -31.42 12.14
N PRO A 6 0.09 -32.24 12.25
CA PRO A 6 1.45 -31.73 12.29
C PRO A 6 1.88 -31.07 10.97
N GLU A 7 1.39 -31.54 9.82
CA GLU A 7 1.65 -30.92 8.52
C GLU A 7 0.87 -29.61 8.34
N LEU A 8 -0.38 -29.57 8.78
CA LEU A 8 -1.17 -28.33 8.81
C LEU A 8 -0.55 -27.28 9.72
N MET A 9 -0.01 -27.66 10.88
CA MET A 9 0.69 -26.73 11.79
C MET A 9 1.94 -26.13 11.14
N LYS A 10 2.70 -26.92 10.38
CA LYS A 10 3.87 -26.40 9.64
C LYS A 10 3.46 -25.40 8.57
N GLY A 11 2.42 -25.70 7.78
CA GLY A 11 1.91 -24.79 6.76
C GLY A 11 1.29 -23.50 7.34
N LEU A 12 0.65 -23.61 8.51
CA LEU A 12 0.14 -22.45 9.23
C LEU A 12 1.28 -21.53 9.67
N HIS A 13 2.34 -22.09 10.24
CA HIS A 13 3.49 -21.31 10.70
C HIS A 13 4.16 -20.54 9.54
N THR A 14 4.40 -21.19 8.40
CA THR A 14 5.02 -20.53 7.23
C THR A 14 4.14 -19.43 6.64
N SER A 15 2.83 -19.65 6.57
CA SER A 15 1.88 -18.66 6.06
C SER A 15 1.78 -17.45 6.99
N LEU A 16 1.79 -17.68 8.30
CA LEU A 16 1.72 -16.62 9.30
C LEU A 16 2.96 -15.73 9.27
N THR A 17 4.15 -16.33 9.25
CA THR A 17 5.41 -15.57 9.19
C THR A 17 5.52 -14.76 7.90
N LEU A 18 5.14 -15.34 6.76
CA LEU A 18 5.09 -14.66 5.47
C LEU A 18 4.11 -13.48 5.48
N THR A 19 2.90 -13.68 6.01
CA THR A 19 1.87 -12.63 6.07
C THR A 19 2.33 -11.47 6.95
N VAL A 20 2.85 -11.75 8.15
CA VAL A 20 3.35 -10.71 9.07
C VAL A 20 4.51 -9.93 8.44
N ALA A 21 5.49 -10.62 7.84
CA ALA A 21 6.62 -9.98 7.19
C ALA A 21 6.19 -9.09 6.03
N SER A 22 5.30 -9.59 5.15
CA SER A 22 4.79 -8.82 4.01
C SER A 22 3.98 -7.60 4.43
N LEU A 23 3.20 -7.68 5.51
CA LEU A 23 2.44 -6.54 6.06
C LEU A 23 3.35 -5.44 6.59
N ILE A 24 4.43 -5.79 7.30
CA ILE A 24 5.39 -4.80 7.81
C ILE A 24 6.02 -4.03 6.64
N VAL A 25 6.48 -4.76 5.61
CA VAL A 25 7.07 -4.15 4.41
C VAL A 25 6.03 -3.28 3.68
N ALA A 26 4.81 -3.80 3.51
CA ALA A 26 3.72 -3.08 2.87
C ALA A 26 3.39 -1.76 3.58
N LEU A 27 3.35 -1.76 4.92
CA LEU A 27 3.09 -0.56 5.72
C LEU A 27 4.18 0.50 5.52
N ILE A 28 5.45 0.11 5.50
CA ILE A 28 6.57 1.02 5.29
C ILE A 28 6.47 1.65 3.89
N LEU A 29 6.28 0.84 2.85
CA LEU A 29 6.10 1.34 1.48
C LEU A 29 4.86 2.24 1.38
N ALA A 30 3.75 1.85 2.02
CA ALA A 30 2.51 2.61 1.95
C ALA A 30 2.65 4.01 2.57
N LEU A 31 3.38 4.14 3.69
CA LEU A 31 3.68 5.42 4.31
C LEU A 31 4.52 6.30 3.40
N ILE A 32 5.58 5.75 2.78
CA ILE A 32 6.43 6.48 1.84
C ILE A 32 5.60 7.02 0.67
N PHE A 33 4.80 6.17 0.03
CA PHE A 33 3.94 6.57 -1.08
C PHE A 33 2.90 7.61 -0.67
N THR A 34 2.31 7.49 0.51
CA THR A 34 1.35 8.47 1.04
C THR A 34 1.99 9.85 1.23
N ILE A 35 3.22 9.90 1.74
CA ILE A 35 3.98 11.15 1.89
C ILE A 35 4.25 11.76 0.51
N ILE A 36 4.71 10.96 -0.46
CA ILE A 36 4.96 11.43 -1.84
C ILE A 36 3.69 12.04 -2.45
N LEU A 37 2.54 11.38 -2.31
CA LEU A 37 1.25 11.89 -2.78
C LEU A 37 0.86 13.22 -2.12
N THR A 38 1.23 13.39 -0.86
CA THR A 38 0.93 14.59 -0.07
C THR A 38 1.81 15.78 -0.45
N LEU A 39 3.07 15.53 -0.83
CA LEU A 39 4.03 16.59 -1.22
C LEU A 39 3.69 17.27 -2.55
N LYS A 40 2.75 16.72 -3.35
CA LYS A 40 2.28 17.28 -4.64
C LYS A 40 3.38 17.53 -5.69
N THR A 41 4.49 16.79 -5.65
CA THR A 41 5.52 16.87 -6.70
C THR A 41 5.01 16.20 -7.99
N PRO A 42 4.88 16.92 -9.12
CA PRO A 42 4.07 16.45 -10.26
C PRO A 42 4.59 15.14 -10.86
N VAL A 43 5.90 14.99 -11.03
CA VAL A 43 6.52 13.78 -11.60
C VAL A 43 6.34 12.58 -10.67
N LEU A 44 6.66 12.75 -9.38
CA LEU A 44 6.64 11.66 -8.41
C LEU A 44 5.21 11.19 -8.10
N VAL A 45 4.25 12.12 -8.06
CA VAL A 45 2.84 11.81 -7.90
C VAL A 45 2.32 10.99 -9.08
N TRP A 46 2.72 11.32 -10.31
CA TRP A 46 2.29 10.57 -11.48
C TRP A 46 2.84 9.13 -11.46
N LEU A 47 4.11 8.95 -11.11
CA LEU A 47 4.72 7.61 -10.96
C LEU A 47 4.00 6.76 -9.90
N VAL A 48 3.77 7.32 -8.71
CA VAL A 48 3.12 6.57 -7.63
C VAL A 48 1.65 6.28 -7.97
N ARG A 49 0.94 7.19 -8.64
CA ARG A 49 -0.42 6.90 -9.12
C ARG A 49 -0.45 5.82 -10.21
N GLY A 50 0.54 5.82 -11.10
CA GLY A 50 0.72 4.76 -12.10
C GLY A 50 0.93 3.41 -11.42
N TYR A 51 1.86 3.34 -10.46
CA TYR A 51 2.07 2.17 -9.60
C TYR A 51 0.76 1.71 -8.96
N ILE A 52 0.08 2.57 -8.20
CA ILE A 52 -1.14 2.20 -7.48
C ILE A 52 -2.17 1.62 -8.45
N THR A 53 -2.38 2.27 -9.60
CA THR A 53 -3.38 1.84 -10.60
C THR A 53 -3.05 0.48 -11.19
N LEU A 54 -1.77 0.23 -11.51
CA LEU A 54 -1.30 -1.06 -12.03
C LEU A 54 -1.50 -2.18 -11.00
N PHE A 55 -1.11 -1.96 -9.75
CA PHE A 55 -1.17 -3.00 -8.71
C PHE A 55 -2.58 -3.27 -8.19
N THR A 56 -3.50 -2.29 -8.23
CA THR A 56 -4.92 -2.54 -7.91
C THR A 56 -5.74 -3.05 -9.09
N GLY A 57 -5.27 -2.82 -10.32
CA GLY A 57 -5.93 -3.31 -11.54
C GLY A 57 -5.51 -4.72 -11.95
N THR A 58 -4.39 -5.23 -11.42
CA THR A 58 -3.87 -6.56 -11.76
C THR A 58 -4.24 -7.58 -10.68
N PRO A 59 -4.66 -8.80 -11.05
CA PRO A 59 -4.93 -9.85 -10.09
C PRO A 59 -3.63 -10.31 -9.40
N LEU A 60 -3.69 -10.54 -8.09
CA LEU A 60 -2.54 -10.97 -7.27
C LEU A 60 -1.84 -12.20 -7.84
N LEU A 61 -2.62 -13.12 -8.41
CA LEU A 61 -2.10 -14.31 -9.07
C LEU A 61 -1.12 -13.97 -10.21
N VAL A 62 -1.48 -13.01 -11.06
CA VAL A 62 -0.61 -12.56 -12.17
C VAL A 62 0.64 -11.88 -11.64
N GLN A 63 0.57 -11.14 -10.53
CA GLN A 63 1.74 -10.50 -9.93
C GLN A 63 2.76 -11.54 -9.45
N ILE A 64 2.31 -12.60 -8.76
CA ILE A 64 3.18 -13.69 -8.31
C ILE A 64 3.80 -14.41 -9.52
N PHE A 65 3.00 -14.71 -10.54
CA PHE A 65 3.48 -15.34 -11.77
C PHE A 65 4.55 -14.50 -12.48
N LEU A 66 4.33 -13.19 -12.63
CA LEU A 66 5.30 -12.29 -13.27
C LEU A 66 6.59 -12.18 -12.45
N ILE A 67 6.50 -12.12 -11.11
CA ILE A 67 7.68 -12.01 -10.25
C ILE A 67 8.49 -13.31 -10.25
N TYR A 68 7.83 -14.47 -10.26
CA TYR A 68 8.51 -15.76 -10.23
C TYR A 68 9.07 -16.18 -11.60
N TYR A 69 8.28 -16.05 -12.68
CA TYR A 69 8.69 -16.49 -14.01
C TYR A 69 9.34 -15.40 -14.87
N GLY A 70 9.04 -14.12 -14.61
CA GLY A 70 9.56 -13.00 -15.40
C GLY A 70 11.09 -12.92 -15.44
N PRO A 71 11.80 -13.00 -14.29
CA PRO A 71 13.26 -12.95 -14.26
C PRO A 71 13.93 -14.11 -15.01
N GLY A 72 13.27 -15.27 -15.08
CA GLY A 72 13.76 -16.44 -15.79
C GLY A 72 13.88 -16.26 -17.31
N GLN A 73 13.19 -15.27 -17.88
CA GLN A 73 13.21 -14.99 -19.32
C GLN A 73 14.39 -14.10 -19.76
N PHE A 74 15.06 -13.42 -18.82
CA PHE A 74 16.15 -12.50 -19.12
C PHE A 74 17.50 -13.12 -18.71
N PRO A 75 18.32 -13.60 -19.67
CA PRO A 75 19.61 -14.22 -19.35
C PRO A 75 20.58 -13.25 -18.64
N THR A 76 20.47 -11.94 -18.91
CA THR A 76 21.26 -10.90 -18.22
C THR A 76 21.01 -10.82 -16.71
N LEU A 77 19.83 -11.21 -16.21
CA LEU A 77 19.57 -11.23 -14.77
C LEU A 77 20.17 -12.46 -14.08
N GLN A 78 20.48 -13.54 -14.82
CA GLN A 78 21.13 -14.74 -14.29
C GLN A 78 22.61 -14.50 -13.99
N GLU A 79 23.23 -13.50 -14.64
CA GLU A 79 24.62 -13.11 -14.40
C GLU A 79 24.82 -12.41 -13.05
N TYR A 80 23.75 -11.92 -12.41
CA TYR A 80 23.78 -11.32 -11.08
C TYR A 80 23.34 -12.33 -10.01
N PRO A 81 24.27 -13.08 -9.38
CA PRO A 81 23.94 -14.17 -8.46
C PRO A 81 23.12 -13.72 -7.25
N ALA A 82 23.31 -12.49 -6.77
CA ALA A 82 22.56 -11.95 -5.64
C ALA A 82 21.06 -11.72 -5.97
N LEU A 83 20.76 -11.19 -7.16
CA LEU A 83 19.38 -11.02 -7.61
C LEU A 83 18.75 -12.37 -7.95
N TRP A 84 19.49 -13.25 -8.61
CA TRP A 84 19.00 -14.59 -8.94
C TRP A 84 18.65 -15.39 -7.69
N HIS A 85 19.48 -15.35 -6.65
CA HIS A 85 19.18 -16.04 -5.38
C HIS A 85 17.90 -15.49 -4.73
N LEU A 86 17.73 -14.16 -4.73
CA LEU A 86 16.58 -13.49 -4.13
C LEU A 86 15.26 -13.78 -4.88
N LEU A 87 15.32 -13.94 -6.21
CA LEU A 87 14.14 -14.21 -7.06
C LEU A 87 13.93 -15.70 -7.35
N SER A 88 14.85 -16.58 -6.97
CA SER A 88 14.71 -18.04 -7.12
C SER A 88 14.01 -18.69 -5.92
N GLU A 89 14.04 -18.04 -4.74
CA GLU A 89 13.38 -18.53 -3.55
C GLU A 89 11.87 -18.20 -3.54
N PRO A 90 10.96 -19.19 -3.54
CA PRO A 90 9.51 -18.96 -3.63
C PRO A 90 8.96 -18.10 -2.47
N TRP A 91 9.57 -18.21 -1.29
CA TRP A 91 9.17 -17.46 -0.10
C TRP A 91 9.37 -15.95 -0.29
N LEU A 92 10.52 -15.54 -0.84
CA LEU A 92 10.82 -14.14 -1.12
C LEU A 92 9.97 -13.58 -2.26
N CYS A 93 9.75 -14.35 -3.32
CA CYS A 93 8.84 -13.97 -4.41
C CYS A 93 7.43 -13.67 -3.89
N ALA A 94 6.89 -14.55 -3.06
CA ALA A 94 5.57 -14.37 -2.45
C ALA A 94 5.55 -13.14 -1.52
N LEU A 95 6.59 -12.93 -0.71
CA LEU A 95 6.70 -11.75 0.16
C LEU A 95 6.69 -10.45 -0.66
N ILE A 96 7.45 -10.37 -1.75
CA ILE A 96 7.52 -9.18 -2.61
C ILE A 96 6.18 -8.93 -3.30
N ALA A 97 5.57 -9.96 -3.90
CA ALA A 97 4.28 -9.82 -4.57
C ALA A 97 3.16 -9.35 -3.62
N LEU A 98 3.05 -10.01 -2.45
CA LEU A 98 2.05 -9.67 -1.43
C LEU A 98 2.27 -8.27 -0.85
N SER A 99 3.52 -7.91 -0.59
CA SER A 99 3.85 -6.60 0.00
C SER A 99 3.57 -5.45 -0.97
N LEU A 100 3.92 -5.58 -2.26
CA LEU A 100 3.62 -4.57 -3.27
C LEU A 100 2.10 -4.39 -3.48
N ASN A 101 1.37 -5.50 -3.57
CA ASN A 101 -0.09 -5.48 -3.69
C ASN A 101 -0.74 -4.78 -2.48
N SER A 102 -0.39 -5.23 -1.27
CA SER A 102 -0.93 -4.69 -0.03
C SER A 102 -0.53 -3.23 0.19
N ALA A 103 0.68 -2.83 -0.22
CA ALA A 103 1.13 -1.45 -0.14
C ALA A 103 0.25 -0.53 -1.01
N ALA A 104 -0.10 -0.94 -2.23
CA ALA A 104 -0.93 -0.13 -3.12
C ALA A 104 -2.32 0.16 -2.52
N TYR A 105 -3.00 -0.88 -1.98
CA TYR A 105 -4.29 -0.71 -1.32
C TYR A 105 -4.18 0.12 -0.04
N THR A 106 -3.15 -0.13 0.77
CA THR A 106 -2.93 0.60 2.03
C THR A 106 -2.61 2.08 1.77
N THR A 107 -1.86 2.41 0.72
CA THR A 107 -1.63 3.80 0.32
C THR A 107 -2.93 4.50 -0.05
N GLN A 108 -3.84 3.86 -0.78
CA GLN A 108 -5.15 4.45 -1.08
C GLN A 108 -5.95 4.71 0.19
N LEU A 109 -5.91 3.77 1.15
CA LEU A 109 -6.58 3.93 2.44
C LEU A 109 -6.03 5.11 3.24
N PHE A 110 -4.71 5.21 3.40
CA PHE A 110 -4.07 6.32 4.12
C PHE A 110 -4.25 7.67 3.41
N TYR A 111 -4.10 7.70 2.10
CA TYR A 111 -4.33 8.92 1.33
C TYR A 111 -5.79 9.38 1.38
N GLY A 112 -6.73 8.44 1.35
CA GLY A 112 -8.15 8.69 1.57
C GLY A 112 -8.42 9.24 2.96
N ALA A 113 -7.79 8.68 3.99
CA ALA A 113 -7.91 9.15 5.37
C ALA A 113 -7.39 10.59 5.55
N ILE A 114 -6.24 10.95 4.95
CA ILE A 114 -5.70 12.32 5.00
C ILE A 114 -6.65 13.31 4.29
N ARG A 115 -7.22 12.90 3.15
CA ARG A 115 -8.18 13.72 2.39
C ARG A 115 -9.54 13.86 3.06
N ALA A 116 -9.91 12.95 3.95
CA ALA A 116 -11.16 13.02 4.69
C ALA A 116 -11.17 14.14 5.76
N ILE A 117 -10.01 14.68 6.11
CA ILE A 117 -9.90 15.77 7.10
C ILE A 117 -10.43 17.07 6.47
N PRO A 118 -11.47 17.70 7.06
CA PRO A 118 -12.04 18.93 6.51
C PRO A 118 -11.03 20.08 6.54
N GLU A 119 -11.04 20.92 5.50
CA GLU A 119 -10.11 22.04 5.34
C GLU A 119 -10.19 23.05 6.49
N GLY A 120 -11.35 23.18 7.13
CA GLY A 120 -11.54 24.05 8.30
C GLY A 120 -10.58 23.74 9.45
N GLN A 121 -10.20 22.47 9.66
CA GLN A 121 -9.22 22.11 10.68
C GLN A 121 -7.82 22.63 10.33
N TRP A 122 -7.42 22.48 9.07
CA TRP A 122 -6.15 22.99 8.58
C TRP A 122 -6.06 24.52 8.71
N GLN A 123 -7.17 25.21 8.47
CA GLN A 123 -7.31 26.66 8.65
C GLN A 123 -7.22 27.05 10.14
N SER A 124 -7.91 26.33 11.05
CA SER A 124 -7.81 26.56 12.50
C SER A 124 -6.39 26.35 13.03
N CYS A 125 -5.73 25.25 12.67
CA CYS A 125 -4.33 25.00 13.05
C CYS A 125 -3.40 26.10 12.47
N SER A 126 -3.73 26.70 11.33
CA SER A 126 -2.95 27.81 10.74
C SER A 126 -3.20 29.15 11.44
N ALA A 127 -4.44 29.42 11.87
CA ALA A 127 -4.80 30.62 12.63
C ALA A 127 -4.11 30.67 14.00
N LEU A 128 -3.85 29.50 14.60
CA LEU A 128 -3.08 29.35 15.83
C LEU A 128 -1.55 29.51 15.65
N GLY A 129 -1.07 29.86 14.46
CA GLY A 129 0.35 30.10 14.21
C GLY A 129 1.24 28.84 14.24
N MET A 130 0.66 27.64 14.18
CA MET A 130 1.45 26.40 14.27
C MET A 130 2.35 26.18 13.04
N SER A 131 3.61 25.84 13.32
CA SER A 131 4.59 25.39 12.32
C SER A 131 4.10 24.13 11.57
N LYS A 132 4.43 24.00 10.28
CA LYS A 132 3.94 22.92 9.39
C LYS A 132 4.04 21.52 10.01
N LYS A 133 5.17 21.16 10.65
CA LYS A 133 5.33 19.83 11.27
C LYS A 133 4.37 19.60 12.45
N ILE A 134 4.14 20.62 13.27
CA ILE A 134 3.22 20.55 14.41
C ILE A 134 1.78 20.52 13.91
N ARG A 135 1.46 21.35 12.91
CA ARG A 135 0.17 21.36 12.22
C ARG A 135 -0.20 19.97 11.71
N TRP A 136 0.70 19.32 10.96
CA TRP A 136 0.48 17.96 10.44
C TRP A 136 0.23 16.94 11.56
N ARG A 137 1.00 16.97 12.64
CA ARG A 137 0.80 16.05 13.77
C ARG A 137 -0.48 16.32 14.53
N SER A 138 -0.82 17.58 14.80
CA SER A 138 -1.99 17.96 15.61
C SER A 138 -3.29 17.79 14.83
N CYS A 139 -3.36 18.28 13.60
CA CYS A 139 -4.56 18.17 12.77
C CYS A 139 -4.84 16.72 12.34
N CYS A 140 -3.82 15.86 12.09
CA CYS A 140 -4.05 14.43 11.82
C CYS A 140 -4.36 13.59 13.07
N ARG A 141 -3.95 14.04 14.26
CA ARG A 141 -4.16 13.30 15.52
C ARG A 141 -5.54 13.55 16.12
N MET A 142 -6.23 14.63 15.76
CA MET A 142 -7.53 14.98 16.31
C MET A 142 -8.64 14.28 15.50
N PRO A 143 -9.23 13.18 15.99
CA PRO A 143 -10.37 12.60 15.30
C PRO A 143 -11.58 13.49 15.59
N LEU A 144 -11.90 14.44 14.70
CA LEU A 144 -13.24 14.98 14.73
C LEU A 144 -14.19 13.86 14.33
N ASN A 145 -14.96 13.42 15.32
CA ASN A 145 -16.04 12.47 15.19
C ASN A 145 -15.59 11.04 14.82
N ALA A 146 -15.27 10.24 15.84
CA ALA A 146 -15.07 8.79 15.73
C ALA A 146 -16.27 8.01 15.13
N ARG A 147 -17.45 8.65 14.94
CA ARG A 147 -18.64 8.02 14.37
C ARG A 147 -18.58 7.86 12.84
N SER A 148 -17.76 8.63 12.12
CA SER A 148 -17.61 8.47 10.66
C SER A 148 -16.55 7.44 10.25
N LEU A 149 -15.68 7.00 11.18
CA LEU A 149 -14.70 5.93 10.94
C LEU A 149 -15.31 4.52 11.07
N LEU A 150 -16.43 4.39 11.80
CA LEU A 150 -17.16 3.13 12.01
C LEU A 150 -18.02 2.69 10.82
N ILE A 151 -17.99 3.42 9.70
CA ILE A 151 -18.71 3.05 8.49
C ILE A 151 -17.76 2.99 7.28
N PRO A 152 -16.83 2.02 7.21
CA PRO A 152 -16.28 1.61 5.92
C PRO A 152 -17.28 0.76 5.12
N THR A 153 -18.41 0.36 5.73
CA THR A 153 -19.37 -0.60 5.16
C THR A 153 -20.49 0.01 4.32
N LYS A 154 -20.60 1.34 4.21
CA LYS A 154 -21.43 1.97 3.17
C LYS A 154 -20.64 2.00 1.87
N TRP A 155 -20.54 0.83 1.23
CA TRP A 155 -20.75 0.70 -0.21
C TRP A 155 -20.16 1.84 -1.06
N CYS A 156 -18.83 1.96 -1.04
CA CYS A 156 -18.03 2.65 -2.05
C CYS A 156 -18.00 1.85 -3.38
N TRP A 157 -19.16 1.29 -3.77
CA TRP A 157 -19.33 0.44 -4.94
C TRP A 157 -20.41 0.95 -5.90
N CYS A 158 -21.03 2.11 -5.62
CA CYS A 158 -22.15 2.61 -6.44
C CYS A 158 -22.12 4.11 -6.77
N SER A 159 -20.95 4.79 -6.78
CA SER A 159 -20.82 6.14 -7.36
C SER A 159 -19.36 6.67 -7.25
N LYS A 160 -18.50 6.33 -8.21
CA LYS A 160 -17.40 7.16 -8.79
C LYS A 160 -16.30 6.31 -9.44
N VAL A 161 -16.62 5.82 -10.64
CA VAL A 161 -15.71 5.89 -11.78
C VAL A 161 -15.42 7.38 -12.08
N PRO A 162 -14.27 7.78 -12.67
CA PRO A 162 -12.92 7.88 -12.15
C PRO A 162 -12.61 9.24 -11.47
N LEU A 163 -11.87 9.24 -10.36
CA LEU A 163 -11.33 10.46 -9.72
C LEU A 163 -10.10 11.04 -10.47
N TRP A 164 -10.14 11.02 -11.80
CA TRP A 164 -9.07 11.47 -12.71
C TRP A 164 -9.42 12.75 -13.50
N LEU A 165 -10.60 13.34 -13.25
CA LEU A 165 -11.14 14.46 -14.04
C LEU A 165 -11.36 15.76 -13.24
N THR A 166 -10.73 15.97 -12.09
CA THR A 166 -10.66 17.32 -11.51
C THR A 166 -9.42 18.04 -12.04
N PRO A 167 -9.58 19.00 -12.97
CA PRO A 167 -8.48 19.85 -13.37
C PRO A 167 -8.08 20.68 -12.17
N LEU A 168 -6.76 20.84 -11.99
CA LEU A 168 -6.18 21.84 -11.13
C LEU A 168 -6.73 23.21 -11.53
N ARG A 169 -7.64 23.75 -10.72
CA ARG A 169 -7.93 25.18 -10.67
C ARG A 169 -8.28 25.57 -9.24
#